data_AF-A0A7K2VTX0-F1
#
_entry.id   AF-A0A7K2VTX0-F1
#
_cell.length_a   1.000
_cell.length_b   1.000
_cell.length_c   1.000
_cell.angle_alpha   90.00
_cell.angle_beta   90.00
_cell.angle_gamma   90.00
#
_symmetry.space_group_name_H-M   'P 1'
#
loop_
_entity.id
_entity.type
_entity.pdbx_description
1 polymer ?
#
loop_
_entity_poly.entity_id
_entity_poly.type
_entity_poly.pdbx_seq_one_letter_code
_entity_poly.pdbx_strand_id
1 'polypeptide(L)'
;MVANRVPVLRARRLTQTFLSRPYAPATVQALLPEGLVVDEFENAAWVTLTPLLMADVRPAALFSRSVDHAWAGATRPVRSPYPSNPRQGGRT
;
A
#
# COMPACT_ATOMS: atom_id res chain seq x y z
N MET A 1 -31.17 18.66 6.14
CA MET A 1 -29.74 18.77 6.52
C MET A 1 -28.92 17.95 5.53
N VAL A 2 -28.09 18.59 4.70
CA VAL A 2 -27.18 17.88 3.79
C VAL A 2 -25.89 17.60 4.57
N ALA A 3 -25.64 16.34 4.91
CA ALA A 3 -24.38 15.94 5.56
C ALA A 3 -23.23 16.13 4.55
N ASN A 4 -22.31 17.04 4.86
CA ASN A 4 -21.15 17.31 4.00
C ASN A 4 -20.22 16.08 4.01
N ARG A 5 -20.25 15.27 2.95
CA ARG A 5 -19.38 14.10 2.79
C ARG A 5 -18.01 14.55 2.25
N VAL A 6 -17.20 15.13 3.12
CA VAL A 6 -15.80 15.44 2.76
C VAL A 6 -15.01 14.13 2.79
N PRO A 7 -14.26 13.78 1.72
CA PRO A 7 -13.44 12.58 1.72
C PRO A 7 -12.40 12.64 2.84
N VAL A 8 -12.22 11.55 3.59
CA VAL A 8 -11.22 11.49 4.67
C VAL A 8 -9.80 11.28 4.11
N LEU A 9 -9.70 10.51 3.02
CA LEU A 9 -8.44 10.13 2.38
C LEU A 9 -8.49 10.44 0.89
N ARG A 10 -7.45 11.08 0.36
CA ARG A 10 -7.14 11.06 -1.07
C ARG A 10 -5.94 10.16 -1.27
N ALA A 11 -6.05 9.20 -2.18
CA ALA A 11 -4.98 8.29 -2.56
C ALA A 11 -5.20 7.86 -4.01
N ARG A 12 -4.12 7.55 -4.71
CA ARG A 12 -4.15 6.94 -6.03
C ARG A 12 -3.50 5.56 -5.95
N ARG A 13 -4.26 4.50 -6.23
CA ARG A 13 -3.73 3.14 -6.35
C ARG A 13 -3.03 3.00 -7.71
N LEU A 14 -1.75 2.65 -7.69
CA LEU A 14 -0.94 2.46 -8.91
C LEU A 14 -0.94 0.99 -9.34
N THR A 15 -0.72 0.10 -8.38
CA THR A 15 -0.61 -1.35 -8.64
C THR A 15 -1.16 -2.10 -7.47
N GLN A 16 -1.84 -3.21 -7.74
CA GLN A 16 -2.26 -4.13 -6.70
C GLN A 16 -2.38 -5.53 -7.30
N THR A 17 -1.88 -6.49 -6.55
CA THR A 17 -1.95 -7.91 -6.90
C THR A 17 -2.72 -8.62 -5.79
N PHE A 18 -3.50 -9.63 -6.15
CA PHE A 18 -4.16 -10.49 -5.19
C PHE A 18 -3.63 -11.91 -5.35
N LEU A 19 -3.12 -12.46 -4.27
CA LEU A 19 -2.75 -13.87 -4.20
C LEU A 19 -3.53 -14.47 -3.04
N SER A 20 -4.53 -15.28 -3.39
CA SER A 20 -5.32 -16.03 -2.42
C SER A 20 -4.94 -17.50 -2.47
N ARG A 21 -4.72 -18.09 -1.29
CA ARG A 21 -4.35 -19.49 -1.13
C ARG A 21 -5.09 -20.12 0.06
N PRO A 22 -5.56 -21.36 -0.08
CA PRO A 22 -6.13 -22.11 1.02
C PRO A 22 -5.04 -22.61 1.98
N TYR A 23 -5.34 -22.62 3.27
CA TYR A 23 -4.54 -23.18 4.34
C TYR A 23 -5.41 -24.07 5.23
N ALA A 24 -4.76 -24.98 5.96
CA ALA A 24 -5.44 -25.75 7.01
C ALA A 24 -5.98 -24.79 8.09
N PRO A 25 -7.26 -24.89 8.49
CA PRO A 25 -7.85 -23.97 9.47
C PRO A 25 -7.08 -23.91 10.79
N ALA A 26 -6.65 -25.06 11.31
CA ALA A 26 -5.85 -25.13 12.54
C ALA A 26 -4.56 -24.31 12.49
N THR A 27 -3.90 -24.26 11.33
CA THR A 27 -2.68 -23.47 11.12
C THR A 27 -2.96 -21.98 11.23
N VAL A 28 -4.08 -21.51 10.68
CA VAL A 28 -4.47 -20.10 10.75
C VAL A 28 -4.98 -19.75 12.15
N GLN A 29 -5.75 -20.65 12.78
CA GLN A 29 -6.32 -20.45 14.11
C GLN A 29 -5.26 -20.22 15.18
N ALA A 30 -4.12 -20.90 15.08
CA ALA A 30 -3.00 -20.73 16.00
C ALA A 30 -2.33 -19.34 15.92
N LEU A 31 -2.56 -18.58 14.85
CA LEU A 31 -2.01 -17.23 14.65
C LEU A 31 -2.97 -16.12 15.10
N LEU A 32 -4.24 -16.46 15.36
CA LEU A 32 -5.24 -15.47 15.72
C LEU A 32 -5.13 -15.07 17.20
N PRO A 33 -5.37 -13.78 17.52
CA PRO A 33 -5.62 -13.34 18.88
C PRO A 33 -6.74 -14.13 19.56
N GLU A 34 -6.72 -14.17 20.89
CA GLU A 34 -7.79 -14.78 21.69
C GLU A 34 -9.15 -14.16 21.35
N GLY A 35 -10.19 -15.01 21.34
CA GLY A 35 -11.56 -14.61 21.02
C GLY A 35 -11.90 -14.55 19.53
N LEU A 36 -10.94 -14.80 18.64
CA LEU A 36 -11.19 -14.90 17.20
C LEU A 36 -11.21 -16.35 16.72
N VAL A 37 -12.13 -16.65 15.80
CA VAL A 37 -12.28 -17.97 15.16
C VAL A 37 -12.06 -17.81 13.67
N VAL A 38 -11.35 -18.77 13.07
CA VAL A 38 -11.13 -18.84 11.63
C VAL A 38 -12.47 -19.01 10.90
N ASP A 39 -12.69 -18.17 9.89
CA ASP A 39 -13.76 -18.36 8.92
C ASP A 39 -13.31 -19.35 7.84
N GLU A 40 -14.15 -20.35 7.57
CA GLU A 40 -13.83 -21.45 6.67
C GLU A 40 -14.73 -21.41 5.44
N PHE A 41 -14.11 -21.55 4.27
CA PHE A 41 -14.81 -21.74 3.01
C PHE A 41 -14.23 -22.97 2.29
N GLU A 42 -15.09 -23.94 1.97
CA GLU A 42 -14.69 -25.24 1.41
C GLU A 42 -13.70 -26.01 2.31
N ASN A 43 -13.94 -26.00 3.63
CA ASN A 43 -13.09 -26.63 4.67
C ASN A 43 -11.65 -26.11 4.70
N ALA A 44 -11.42 -24.90 4.21
CA ALA A 44 -10.13 -24.25 4.20
C ALA A 44 -10.23 -22.81 4.71
N ALA A 45 -9.15 -22.37 5.36
CA ALA A 45 -8.96 -20.97 5.67
C ALA A 45 -8.30 -20.27 4.48
N TRP A 46 -8.93 -19.22 3.96
CA TRP A 46 -8.42 -18.49 2.80
C TRP A 46 -7.59 -17.29 3.24
N VAL A 47 -6.28 -17.34 2.99
CA VAL A 47 -5.37 -16.24 3.30
C VAL A 47 -5.04 -15.50 2.01
N THR A 48 -5.31 -14.19 1.99
CA THR A 48 -5.04 -13.34 0.83
C THR A 48 -3.89 -12.38 1.13
N LEU A 49 -2.83 -12.48 0.34
CA LEU A 49 -1.78 -11.47 0.28
C LEU A 49 -2.15 -10.43 -0.78
N THR A 50 -2.22 -9.16 -0.36
CA THR A 50 -2.56 -8.04 -1.26
C THR A 50 -1.45 -6.98 -1.26
N PRO A 51 -0.37 -7.16 -2.04
CA PRO A 51 0.61 -6.10 -2.24
C PRO A 51 -0.07 -4.92 -2.94
N LEU A 52 0.06 -3.72 -2.37
CA LEU A 52 -0.61 -2.51 -2.83
C LEU A 52 0.39 -1.35 -2.87
N LEU A 53 0.54 -0.74 -4.05
CA LEU A 53 1.29 0.50 -4.23
C LEU A 53 0.33 1.67 -4.42
N MET A 54 0.44 2.67 -3.55
CA MET A 54 -0.35 3.90 -3.61
C MET A 54 0.56 5.13 -3.74
N ALA A 55 0.08 6.14 -4.44
CA ALA A 55 0.65 7.48 -4.52
C ALA A 55 -0.33 8.52 -3.96
N ASP A 56 0.19 9.71 -3.68
CA ASP A 56 -0.58 10.89 -3.31
C ASP A 56 -1.48 10.68 -2.06
N VAL A 57 -1.08 9.78 -1.15
CA VAL A 57 -1.82 9.41 0.06
C VAL A 57 -1.78 10.59 1.03
N ARG A 58 -2.92 11.28 1.20
CA ARG A 58 -3.02 12.46 2.06
C ARG A 58 -4.42 12.57 2.69
N PRO A 59 -4.52 13.05 3.95
CA PRO A 59 -5.81 13.44 4.52
C PRO A 59 -6.48 14.50 3.64
N ALA A 60 -7.75 14.32 3.29
CA ALA A 60 -8.41 15.28 2.40
C ALA A 60 -8.98 16.51 3.13
N ALA A 61 -9.05 16.49 4.46
CA ALA A 61 -9.71 17.53 5.25
C ALA A 61 -8.80 18.27 6.25
N LEU A 62 -7.47 18.09 6.20
CA LEU A 62 -6.59 19.04 6.87
C LEU A 62 -6.36 20.20 5.91
N PHE A 63 -6.94 21.35 6.24
CA PHE A 63 -6.49 22.64 5.73
C PHE A 63 -5.01 22.81 6.10
N SER A 64 -4.10 22.23 5.31
CA SER A 64 -2.73 22.68 5.27
C SER A 64 -2.79 24.04 4.57
N ARG A 65 -2.76 25.13 5.35
CA ARG A 65 -2.17 26.35 4.82
C ARG A 65 -0.79 25.91 4.35
N SER A 66 -0.53 26.03 3.05
CA SER A 66 0.80 25.83 2.51
C SER A 66 1.74 26.67 3.35
N VAL A 67 2.56 26.02 4.16
CA VAL A 67 3.84 26.62 4.50
C VAL A 67 4.66 26.40 3.24
N ASP A 68 4.57 27.35 2.32
CA ASP A 68 5.53 27.50 1.24
C ASP A 68 6.87 27.84 1.88
N HIS A 69 7.53 26.85 2.47
CA HIS A 69 8.97 26.81 2.49
C HIS A 69 9.36 26.09 1.20
N ALA A 70 9.35 26.87 0.12
CA ALA A 70 10.25 26.62 -0.98
C ALA A 70 11.60 26.21 -0.37
N TRP A 71 12.00 24.95 -0.56
CA TRP A 71 13.37 24.55 -0.31
C TRP A 71 14.21 25.46 -1.22
N ALA A 72 14.94 26.40 -0.63
CA ALA A 72 15.74 27.39 -1.34
C ALA A 72 16.99 26.75 -1.97
N GLY A 73 16.81 26.08 -3.13
CA GLY A 73 17.87 25.38 -3.87
C GLY A 73 17.56 23.95 -4.36
N ALA A 74 16.33 23.66 -4.77
CA ALA A 74 16.02 22.51 -5.61
C ALA A 74 16.55 22.69 -7.05
N THR A 75 17.88 22.66 -7.19
CA THR A 75 18.57 22.42 -8.47
C THR A 75 19.38 21.14 -8.34
N ARG A 76 18.71 19.98 -8.25
CA ARG A 76 19.30 18.68 -8.66
C ARG A 76 18.20 17.73 -9.17
N PRO A 77 18.45 17.01 -10.27
CA PRO A 77 17.47 16.10 -10.87
C PRO A 77 17.14 14.94 -9.93
N VAL A 78 15.86 14.55 -9.93
CA VAL A 78 15.33 13.37 -9.24
C VAL A 78 16.16 12.15 -9.60
N ARG A 79 16.86 11.58 -8.61
CA ARG A 79 17.55 10.30 -8.77
C ARG A 79 16.50 9.21 -8.88
N SER A 80 16.53 8.42 -9.97
CA SER A 80 15.68 7.25 -10.13
C SER A 80 15.85 6.30 -8.92
N PRO A 81 14.76 5.81 -8.30
CA PRO A 81 14.84 4.84 -7.20
C PRO A 81 15.17 3.41 -7.68
N TYR A 82 15.25 3.18 -8.99
CA TYR A 82 15.68 1.89 -9.52
C TYR A 82 17.21 1.78 -9.56
N PRO A 83 17.80 0.68 -9.07
CA PRO A 83 19.21 0.41 -9.29
C PRO A 83 19.48 0.31 -10.80
N SER A 84 20.56 0.94 -11.26
CA SER A 84 21.06 0.79 -12.63
C SER A 84 21.36 -0.67 -12.91
N ASN A 85 20.76 -1.22 -13.98
CA ASN A 85 20.91 -2.62 -14.36
C ASN A 85 22.36 -2.92 -14.78
N PRO A 86 23.10 -3.82 -14.08
CA PRO A 86 24.49 -4.15 -14.40
C PRO A 86 24.68 -4.94 -15.70
N ARG A 87 23.62 -5.31 -16.42
CA ARG A 87 23.72 -6.02 -17.71
C ARG A 87 23.86 -5.13 -18.95
N GLN A 88 23.94 -3.79 -18.81
CA GLN A 88 24.08 -2.87 -19.94
C GLN A 88 25.49 -2.28 -20.13
N GLY A 89 26.53 -2.89 -19.56
CA GLY A 89 27.91 -2.44 -19.78
C GLY A 89 28.90 -3.59 -19.76
N GLY A 90 29.26 -4.11 -20.94
CA GLY A 90 30.45 -4.93 -21.12
C GLY A 90 30.27 -6.22 -21.92
N ARG A 91 30.42 -6.12 -23.24
CA ARG A 91 31.21 -7.08 -24.03
C ARG A 91 32.07 -6.27 -24.99
N THR A 92 33.38 -6.36 -24.75
CA THR A 92 34.56 -6.12 -25.61
C THR A 92 34.38 -5.25 -26.84
#